data_AF-A0A496W4L6-F1
#
_entry.id   AF-A0A496W4L6-F1
#
_cell.length_a   1.000
_cell.length_b   1.000
_cell.length_c   1.000
_cell.angle_alpha   90.00
_cell.angle_beta   90.00
_cell.angle_gamma   90.00
#
_symmetry.space_group_name_H-M   'P 1'
#
loop_
_entity.id
_entity.type
_entity.pdbx_description
1 polymer ?
#
loop_
_entity_poly.entity_id
_entity_poly.type
_entity_poly.pdbx_seq_one_letter_code
_entity_poly.pdbx_strand_id
1 'polypeptide(L)'
;MNTNEDFDYQSYMKENSLDVATIQRGTGARESRRLNTVKHTIHIDEDILEQFQQLAPQKTEKLINQALREWLFTKDMKELVRDEFQKMLQQTQLSIQTANPLQSAKMETF
;
A
#
# COMPACT_ATOMS: atom_id res chain seq x y z
N MET A 1 14.63 -19.46 -24.34
CA MET A 1 14.74 -18.67 -23.10
C MET A 1 15.91 -17.70 -23.28
N ASN A 2 15.64 -16.45 -23.62
CA ASN A 2 16.66 -15.40 -23.72
C ASN A 2 16.54 -14.51 -22.48
N THR A 3 17.49 -14.63 -21.56
CA THR A 3 17.67 -13.72 -20.43
C THR A 3 19.12 -13.27 -20.47
N ASN A 4 19.37 -12.12 -21.09
CA ASN A 4 20.52 -11.25 -20.86
C ASN A 4 20.36 -10.04 -21.80
N GLU A 5 19.37 -9.19 -21.48
CA GLU A 5 19.52 -7.78 -21.80
C GLU A 5 20.41 -7.23 -20.68
N ASP A 6 21.70 -7.13 -20.96
CA ASP A 6 22.67 -6.48 -20.08
C ASP A 6 22.27 -5.00 -19.99
N PHE A 7 21.50 -4.66 -18.96
CA PHE A 7 21.12 -3.30 -18.69
C PHE A 7 22.39 -2.47 -18.46
N ASP A 8 22.72 -1.62 -19.43
CA ASP A 8 23.89 -0.75 -19.37
C ASP A 8 23.65 0.38 -18.38
N TYR A 9 23.99 0.08 -17.13
CA TYR A 9 23.89 0.98 -16.00
C TYR A 9 24.72 2.25 -16.20
N GLN A 10 25.80 2.20 -16.98
CA GLN A 10 26.64 3.38 -17.23
C GLN A 10 25.96 4.35 -18.17
N SER A 11 25.35 3.84 -19.25
CA SER A 11 24.55 4.67 -20.15
C SER A 11 23.34 5.27 -19.44
N TYR A 12 22.64 4.49 -18.61
CA TYR A 12 21.50 4.98 -17.83
C TYR A 12 21.87 6.12 -16.87
N MET A 13 22.98 6.01 -16.15
CA MET A 13 23.43 7.04 -15.19
C MET A 13 23.91 8.32 -15.86
N LYS A 14 24.36 8.24 -17.12
CA LYS A 14 24.77 9.41 -17.91
C LYS A 14 23.59 10.24 -18.39
N GLU A 15 22.48 9.60 -18.73
CA GLU A 15 21.22 10.27 -19.10
C GLU A 15 20.41 10.72 -17.88
N ASN A 16 20.43 9.94 -16.80
CA ASN A 16 19.67 10.20 -15.57
C ASN A 16 20.58 10.66 -14.43
N SER A 17 21.44 11.63 -14.71
CA SER A 17 22.34 12.17 -13.69
C SER A 17 21.51 12.72 -12.53
N LEU A 18 21.67 12.11 -11.35
CA LEU A 18 20.98 12.55 -10.15
C LEU A 18 21.42 13.98 -9.83
N ASP A 19 20.47 14.91 -9.78
CA ASP A 19 20.76 16.29 -9.39
C ASP A 19 21.25 16.31 -7.94
N VAL A 20 22.55 16.50 -7.77
CA VAL A 20 23.23 16.51 -6.47
C VAL A 20 22.62 17.56 -5.53
N ALA A 21 22.03 18.63 -6.07
CA ALA A 21 21.36 19.67 -5.29
C ALA A 21 20.06 19.19 -4.62
N THR A 22 19.40 18.17 -5.16
CA THR A 22 18.20 17.56 -4.56
C THR A 22 18.54 16.52 -3.49
N ILE A 23 19.77 16.01 -3.49
CA ILE A 23 20.22 15.02 -2.53
C ILE A 23 20.58 15.73 -1.22
N GLN A 24 19.57 15.99 -0.38
CA GLN A 24 19.80 16.43 1.00
C GLN A 24 20.59 15.34 1.75
N ARG A 25 21.92 15.44 1.78
CA ARG A 25 22.78 14.64 2.66
C ARG A 25 23.04 15.41 3.95
N GLY A 26 23.12 14.71 5.08
CA GLY A 26 23.48 15.30 6.36
C GLY A 26 22.29 15.65 7.27
N THR A 27 22.49 16.64 8.14
CA THR A 27 21.56 17.05 9.21
C THR A 27 20.19 17.48 8.68
N GLY A 28 20.11 18.17 7.53
CA GLY A 28 18.84 18.60 6.94
C GLY A 28 17.87 17.46 6.62
N ALA A 29 18.35 16.36 6.04
CA ALA A 29 17.52 15.17 5.79
C ALA A 29 17.19 14.35 7.04
N ARG A 30 17.91 14.57 8.14
CA ARG A 30 17.58 13.99 9.46
C ARG A 30 16.50 14.84 10.15
N GLU A 31 16.58 16.16 10.03
CA GLU A 31 15.60 17.12 10.53
C GLU A 31 14.24 16.91 9.85
N SER A 32 14.21 16.80 8.52
CA SER A 32 12.97 16.55 7.75
C SER A 32 12.29 15.23 8.13
N ARG A 33 13.07 14.18 8.44
CA ARG A 33 12.55 12.90 8.97
C ARG A 33 11.96 13.03 10.38
N ARG A 34 12.54 13.91 11.20
CA ARG A 34 12.10 14.17 12.58
C ARG A 34 10.88 15.09 12.65
N LEU A 35 10.73 16.00 11.69
CA LEU A 35 9.61 16.94 11.62
C LEU A 35 8.33 16.29 11.10
N ASN A 36 8.43 15.27 10.22
CA ASN A 36 7.28 14.51 9.73
C ASN A 36 6.85 13.35 10.64
N THR A 37 7.34 13.28 11.88
CA THR A 37 6.91 12.24 12.82
C THR A 37 5.60 12.65 13.47
N VAL A 38 4.47 12.24 12.87
CA VAL A 38 3.16 12.38 13.50
C VAL A 38 3.15 11.50 14.75
N LYS A 39 2.93 12.13 15.92
CA LYS A 39 2.80 11.40 17.19
C LYS A 39 1.33 11.01 17.37
N HIS A 40 1.07 9.71 17.43
CA HIS A 40 -0.24 9.18 17.78
C HIS A 40 -0.18 8.60 19.19
N THR A 41 -1.14 8.98 20.02
CA THR A 41 -1.34 8.35 21.33
C THR A 41 -2.32 7.21 21.14
N ILE A 42 -1.95 6.02 21.62
CA ILE A 42 -2.80 4.82 21.61
C ILE A 42 -2.95 4.32 23.04
N HIS A 43 -4.11 3.74 23.34
CA HIS A 43 -4.33 3.00 24.56
C HIS A 43 -4.17 1.51 24.26
N ILE A 44 -3.44 0.80 25.11
CA ILE A 44 -3.22 -0.65 25.01
C ILE A 44 -3.63 -1.20 26.37
N ASP A 45 -4.52 -2.18 26.34
CA ASP A 45 -4.97 -2.88 27.54
C ASP A 45 -3.79 -3.60 28.22
N GLU A 46 -3.84 -3.69 29.54
CA GLU A 46 -2.72 -4.16 30.37
C GLU A 46 -2.32 -5.60 30.05
N ASP A 47 -3.30 -6.48 29.83
CA ASP A 47 -3.09 -7.88 29.47
C ASP A 47 -2.36 -8.05 28.12
N ILE A 48 -2.68 -7.20 27.14
CA ILE A 48 -2.00 -7.19 25.85
C ILE A 48 -0.58 -6.66 26.00
N LEU A 49 -0.39 -5.59 26.78
CA LEU A 49 0.94 -5.03 27.05
C LEU A 49 1.85 -6.07 27.73
N GLU A 50 1.32 -6.82 28.69
CA GLU A 50 2.03 -7.91 29.37
C GLU A 50 2.49 -8.99 28.38
N GLN A 51 1.66 -9.39 27.41
CA GLN A 51 2.04 -10.36 26.38
C GLN A 51 3.24 -9.86 25.55
N PHE A 52 3.23 -8.58 25.15
CA PHE A 52 4.36 -7.98 24.44
C PHE A 52 5.63 -7.94 25.30
N GLN A 53 5.49 -7.65 26.59
CA GLN A 53 6.62 -7.61 27.53
C GLN A 53 7.20 -9.00 27.77
N GLN A 54 6.38 -10.06 27.83
CA GLN A 54 6.85 -11.44 27.96
C GLN A 54 7.65 -11.87 26.73
N LEU A 55 7.21 -11.49 25.52
CA LEU A 55 7.90 -11.83 24.28
C LEU A 55 9.22 -11.07 24.09
N ALA A 56 9.26 -9.80 24.48
CA ALA A 56 10.44 -8.96 24.29
C ALA A 56 10.57 -7.85 25.35
N PRO A 57 11.02 -8.16 26.59
CA PRO A 57 11.01 -7.22 27.71
C PRO A 57 11.78 -5.92 27.46
N GLN A 58 12.88 -6.00 26.70
CA GLN A 58 13.74 -4.85 26.38
C GLN A 58 13.40 -4.17 25.04
N LYS A 59 12.44 -4.72 24.28
CA LYS A 59 12.09 -4.26 22.92
C LYS A 59 10.57 -4.19 22.71
N THR A 60 9.78 -4.15 23.78
CA THR A 60 8.31 -4.11 23.77
C THR A 60 7.78 -3.04 22.82
N GLU A 61 8.29 -1.80 22.92
CA GLU A 61 7.87 -0.68 22.07
C GLU A 61 8.18 -0.93 20.58
N LYS A 62 9.33 -1.53 20.26
CA LYS A 62 9.67 -1.87 18.87
C LYS A 62 8.74 -2.94 18.32
N LEU A 63 8.39 -3.93 19.13
CA LEU A 63 7.52 -5.03 18.74
C LEU A 63 6.06 -4.57 18.57
N ILE A 64 5.58 -3.70 19.46
CA ILE A 64 4.28 -3.02 19.32
C ILE A 64 4.26 -2.19 18.04
N ASN A 65 5.28 -1.37 17.79
CA ASN A 65 5.35 -0.56 16.57
C ASN A 65 5.38 -1.43 15.30
N GLN A 66 6.07 -2.57 15.33
CA GLN A 66 6.08 -3.51 14.20
C GLN A 66 4.69 -4.12 13.99
N ALA A 67 4.05 -4.63 15.03
CA ALA A 67 2.72 -5.22 14.95
C ALA A 67 1.68 -4.21 14.44
N LEU A 68 1.74 -2.96 14.90
CA LEU A 68 0.86 -1.89 14.41
C LEU A 68 1.07 -1.58 12.93
N ARG A 69 2.32 -1.55 12.46
CA ARG A 69 2.63 -1.34 11.04
C ARG A 69 2.09 -2.48 10.18
N GLU A 70 2.29 -3.72 10.62
CA GLU A 70 1.79 -4.91 9.93
C GLU A 70 0.25 -4.92 9.88
N TRP A 71 -0.40 -4.53 10.98
CA TRP A 71 -1.85 -4.42 11.05
C TRP A 71 -2.40 -3.34 10.11
N LEU A 72 -1.83 -2.14 10.14
CA LEU A 72 -2.21 -1.04 9.24
C LEU A 72 -2.01 -1.42 7.78
N PHE A 73 -0.85 -2.00 7.44
CA PHE A 73 -0.58 -2.49 6.09
C PHE A 73 -1.61 -3.54 5.64
N THR A 74 -1.95 -4.49 6.51
CA THR A 74 -2.96 -5.51 6.21
C THR A 74 -4.35 -4.91 6.05
N LYS A 75 -4.70 -3.88 6.83
CA LYS A 75 -5.97 -3.17 6.71
C LYS A 75 -6.06 -2.43 5.37
N ASP A 76 -5.02 -1.70 5.01
CA ASP A 76 -4.95 -0.98 3.74
C ASP A 76 -5.00 -1.95 2.55
N MET A 77 -4.31 -3.10 2.63
CA MET A 77 -4.42 -4.15 1.62
C MET A 77 -5.83 -4.73 1.52
N LYS A 78 -6.52 -4.94 2.65
CA LYS A 78 -7.92 -5.42 2.63
C LYS A 78 -8.86 -4.41 1.99
N GLU A 79 -8.65 -3.13 2.24
CA GLU A 79 -9.44 -2.05 1.62
C GLU A 79 -9.16 -1.99 0.11
N LEU A 80 -7.89 -2.06 -0.31
CA LEU A 80 -7.50 -2.08 -1.72
C LEU A 80 -8.07 -3.28 -2.48
N VAL A 81 -8.03 -4.47 -1.87
CA VAL A 81 -8.62 -5.69 -2.45
C VAL A 81 -10.15 -5.57 -2.54
N ARG A 82 -10.80 -5.00 -1.51
CA ARG A 82 -12.26 -4.79 -1.52
C ARG A 82 -12.67 -3.86 -2.66
N ASP A 83 -11.95 -2.76 -2.86
CA ASP A 83 -12.24 -1.79 -3.91
C ASP A 83 -12.05 -2.40 -5.30
N GLU A 84 -11.00 -3.19 -5.50
CA GLU A 84 -10.75 -3.88 -6.77
C GLU A 84 -11.82 -4.92 -7.08
N PHE A 85 -12.26 -5.69 -6.07
CA PHE A 85 -13.39 -6.62 -6.21
C PHE A 85 -14.69 -5.91 -6.56
N GLN A 86 -14.98 -4.76 -5.95
CA GLN A 86 -16.17 -3.97 -6.27
C GLN A 86 -16.14 -3.44 -7.70
N LYS A 87 -14.99 -2.96 -8.18
CA LYS A 87 -14.82 -2.53 -9.57
C LYS A 87 -15.02 -3.69 -10.54
N MET A 88 -14.45 -4.86 -10.24
CA MET A 88 -14.64 -6.06 -11.08
C MET A 88 -16.10 -6.50 -11.12
N LEU A 89 -16.81 -6.47 -9.99
CA LEU A 89 -18.25 -6.77 -9.93
C LEU A 89 -19.07 -5.78 -10.75
N GLN A 90 -18.78 -4.48 -10.68
CA GLN A 90 -19.44 -3.46 -11.49
C GLN A 90 -19.19 -3.67 -12.99
N GLN A 91 -17.95 -3.96 -13.39
CA GLN A 91 -17.61 -4.27 -14.78
C GLN A 91 -18.32 -5.54 -15.27
N THR A 92 -18.43 -6.56 -14.43
CA THR A 92 -19.15 -7.80 -14.74
C THR A 92 -20.66 -7.54 -14.88
N GLN A 93 -21.25 -6.73 -14.00
CA GLN A 93 -22.65 -6.33 -14.11
C GLN A 93 -22.93 -5.50 -15.37
N LEU A 94 -22.06 -4.55 -15.70
CA LEU A 94 -22.17 -3.73 -16.91
C LEU A 94 -22.04 -4.58 -18.19
N SER A 95 -21.10 -5.54 -18.21
CA SER A 95 -20.94 -6.45 -19.35
C SER A 95 -22.11 -7.43 -19.50
N ILE A 96 -22.74 -7.87 -18.41
CA ILE A 96 -23.96 -8.67 -18.47
C ILE A 96 -25.17 -7.85 -18.96
N GLN A 97 -25.27 -6.57 -18.57
CA GLN A 97 -26.34 -5.68 -19.03
C GLN A 97 -26.19 -5.29 -20.49
N THR A 98 -24.97 -5.08 -20.98
CA THR A 98 -24.73 -4.76 -22.41
C THR A 98 -24.79 -5.99 -23.30
N ALA A 99 -24.53 -7.20 -22.79
CA ALA A 99 -24.67 -8.46 -23.52
C ALA A 99 -26.13 -8.93 -23.68
N ASN A 100 -27.11 -8.25 -23.07
CA ASN A 100 -28.52 -8.64 -23.12
C ASN A 100 -29.45 -7.56 -23.70
N PRO A 101 -29.32 -7.17 -24.99
CA PRO A 101 -30.23 -6.23 -25.63
C PRO A 101 -31.59 -6.85 -26.09
N LEU A 102 -31.94 -8.08 -25.73
CA LEU A 102 -33.01 -8.84 -26.39
C LEU A 102 -34.33 -9.01 -25.62
N GLN A 103 -34.59 -8.26 -24.54
CA GLN A 103 -35.87 -8.36 -23.82
C GLN A 103 -36.78 -7.12 -23.88
N SER A 104 -36.42 -6.01 -24.53
CA SER A 104 -37.34 -4.87 -24.68
C SER A 104 -38.16 -4.84 -25.99
N ALA A 105 -37.90 -5.74 -26.95
CA ALA A 105 -38.52 -5.69 -28.28
C ALA A 105 -39.69 -6.70 -28.49
N LYS A 106 -40.34 -7.17 -27.42
CA LYS A 106 -41.52 -8.05 -27.53
C LYS A 106 -42.67 -7.58 -26.63
N MET A 107 -43.03 -6.31 -26.68
CA MET A 107 -44.30 -5.85 -26.11
C MET A 107 -44.92 -4.67 -26.86
N GLU A 108 -44.77 -4.58 -28.18
CA GLU A 108 -45.63 -3.72 -28.99
C GLU A 108 -45.88 -4.40 -30.35
N THR A 109 -46.88 -5.28 -30.39
CA THR A 109 -47.78 -5.53 -31.54
C THR A 109 -48.64 -6.73 -31.19
N PHE A 110 -49.87 -6.46 -30.77
CA PHE A 110 -51.15 -6.98 -31.29
C PHE A 110 -52.26 -6.63 -30.32
#